data_AF-A0AAX6HT34-F1
#
_entry.id   AF-A0AAX6HT34-F1
#
_cell.length_a   1.000
_cell.length_b   1.000
_cell.length_c   1.000
_cell.angle_alpha   90.00
_cell.angle_beta   90.00
_cell.angle_gamma   90.00
#
_symmetry.space_group_name_H-M   'P 1'
#
loop_
_entity.id
_entity.type
_entity.pdbx_description
1 polymer ?
#
loop_
_entity_poly.entity_id
_entity_poly.type
_entity_poly.pdbx_seq_one_letter_code
_entity_poly.pdbx_strand_id
1 'polypeptide(L)'
;MILLFYVTPLRRQAVVKRLMTDVPFGVLLSGGLDSSLVAAVASRHLAETKVAKQWGSHLHTFCIGLKGSPDLKAAREVADYLGTYHHEFHFTVQEGIDALEEVIYHIETYDVTTIRASTPMFLMSRKIKSLGVKMVLSGEGSDEIFGGYLYFHKAPSKEEFHQETCRKIKALHLYDCLRANKSTSAWGLEARVPFLDKSFLNLAMAIDPEWKMIRRDLGRIEKWVLRNAFDDDEKPYLPKHILYRQKEQFSDGVGYSWIDGLKDHANQHVSDAMLMNASFVYPENTPTTKEAYYYRTIFEKFYPKNAARSTVPGGPSIACSTAKAVEWDAAWSKNLDPSGRAALGVHAAAYEEEAPQNVSASQNMASLDSFPPPKETVAEATAMAVVL
;
A
#
# COMPACT_ATOMS: atom_id res chain seq x y z
N MET A 1 18.39 24.30 -7.16
CA MET A 1 17.64 25.22 -6.28
C MET A 1 16.37 25.75 -6.95
N ILE A 2 16.42 26.34 -8.15
CA ILE A 2 15.25 26.93 -8.84
C ILE A 2 14.11 25.92 -9.08
N LEU A 3 14.41 24.66 -9.40
CA LEU A 3 13.40 23.66 -9.72
C LEU A 3 12.55 23.21 -8.51
N LEU A 4 13.15 23.16 -7.32
CA LEU A 4 12.47 22.76 -6.07
C LEU A 4 11.39 23.77 -5.68
N PHE A 5 11.61 25.07 -5.94
CA PHE A 5 10.61 26.12 -5.73
C PHE A 5 9.32 25.89 -6.51
N TYR A 6 9.33 25.13 -7.61
CA TYR A 6 8.14 24.86 -8.42
C TYR A 6 7.41 23.57 -8.04
N VAL A 7 8.09 22.62 -7.39
CA VAL A 7 7.49 21.33 -7.02
C VAL A 7 6.36 21.52 -6.00
N THR A 8 6.58 22.33 -4.97
CA THR A 8 5.59 22.56 -3.90
C THR A 8 4.36 23.32 -4.42
N PRO A 9 4.48 24.46 -5.13
CA PRO A 9 3.33 25.19 -5.64
C PRO A 9 2.52 24.40 -6.69
N LEU A 10 3.18 23.73 -7.66
CA LEU A 10 2.46 22.97 -8.68
C LEU A 10 1.78 21.73 -8.10
N ARG A 11 2.37 21.09 -7.09
CA ARG A 11 1.67 20.02 -6.36
C ARG A 11 0.48 20.55 -5.57
N ARG A 12 0.62 21.69 -4.87
CA ARG A 12 -0.51 22.36 -4.21
C ARG A 12 -1.64 22.61 -5.21
N GLN A 13 -1.32 23.16 -6.38
CA GLN A 13 -2.30 23.39 -7.44
C GLN A 13 -2.94 22.08 -7.94
N ALA A 14 -2.16 21.01 -8.12
CA ALA A 14 -2.68 19.72 -8.56
C ALA A 14 -3.69 19.12 -7.57
N VAL A 15 -3.45 19.25 -6.27
CA VAL A 15 -4.38 18.84 -5.20
C VAL A 15 -5.60 19.77 -5.18
N VAL A 16 -5.39 21.08 -5.12
CA VAL A 16 -6.48 22.08 -5.03
C VAL A 16 -7.45 21.99 -6.20
N LYS A 17 -6.95 21.84 -7.42
CA LYS A 17 -7.77 21.62 -8.62
C LYS A 17 -8.69 20.39 -8.50
N ARG A 18 -8.26 19.37 -7.75
CA ARG A 18 -9.03 18.12 -7.51
C ARG A 18 -9.92 18.18 -6.28
N LEU A 19 -9.95 19.29 -5.55
CA LEU A 19 -10.93 19.53 -4.48
C LEU A 19 -12.27 20.07 -5.01
N MET A 20 -12.43 20.23 -6.34
CA MET A 20 -13.68 20.62 -6.97
C MET A 20 -14.76 19.55 -6.77
N THR A 21 -15.66 19.73 -5.80
CA THR A 21 -16.72 18.77 -5.48
C THR A 21 -17.89 19.46 -4.80
N ASP A 22 -19.11 19.02 -5.12
CA ASP A 22 -20.36 19.38 -4.42
C ASP A 22 -20.85 18.26 -3.48
N VAL A 23 -20.05 17.20 -3.33
CA VAL A 23 -20.35 16.02 -2.52
C VAL A 23 -19.28 15.76 -1.46
N PRO A 24 -19.63 15.06 -0.35
CA PRO A 24 -18.66 14.72 0.69
C PRO A 24 -17.46 13.95 0.14
N PHE A 25 -16.27 14.34 0.59
CA PHE A 25 -15.00 13.76 0.16
C PHE A 25 -14.04 13.55 1.33
N GLY A 26 -12.96 12.80 1.10
CA GLY A 26 -11.84 12.71 2.03
C GLY A 26 -10.53 12.31 1.36
N VAL A 27 -9.59 11.80 2.14
CA VAL A 27 -8.26 11.38 1.66
C VAL A 27 -7.93 9.99 2.18
N LEU A 28 -7.41 9.12 1.32
CA LEU A 28 -6.81 7.85 1.72
C LEU A 28 -5.45 8.13 2.36
N LEU A 29 -5.28 7.76 3.63
CA LEU A 29 -4.10 8.05 4.44
C LEU A 29 -3.50 6.76 4.99
N SER A 30 -2.35 6.36 4.45
CA SER A 30 -1.60 5.17 4.89
C SER A 30 -0.46 5.50 5.87
N GLY A 31 -0.19 6.79 6.13
CA GLY A 31 1.00 7.20 6.88
C GLY A 31 2.32 7.08 6.10
N GLY A 32 2.27 6.64 4.84
CA GLY A 32 3.38 6.75 3.90
C GLY A 32 3.55 8.19 3.39
N LEU A 33 4.71 8.51 2.82
CA LEU A 33 5.04 9.86 2.33
C LEU A 33 3.95 10.47 1.44
N ASP A 34 3.47 9.70 0.47
CA ASP A 34 2.72 10.24 -0.67
C ASP A 34 1.31 10.66 -0.26
N SER A 35 0.59 9.74 0.39
CA SER A 35 -0.76 9.95 0.95
C SER A 35 -0.74 11.03 2.04
N SER A 36 0.27 11.01 2.92
CA SER A 36 0.44 12.00 3.99
C SER A 36 0.62 13.41 3.43
N LEU A 37 1.43 13.57 2.38
CA LEU A 37 1.61 14.88 1.76
C LEU A 37 0.35 15.34 0.97
N VAL A 38 -0.45 14.42 0.41
CA VAL A 38 -1.75 14.78 -0.18
C VAL A 38 -2.71 15.28 0.91
N ALA A 39 -2.80 14.56 2.04
CA ALA A 39 -3.62 14.96 3.19
C ALA A 39 -3.17 16.31 3.78
N ALA A 40 -1.87 16.53 3.94
CA ALA A 40 -1.30 17.75 4.47
C ALA A 40 -1.63 18.97 3.58
N VAL A 41 -1.45 18.82 2.26
CA VAL A 41 -1.78 19.89 1.30
C VAL A 41 -3.29 20.17 1.29
N ALA A 42 -4.13 19.13 1.31
CA ALA A 42 -5.58 19.28 1.33
C ALA A 42 -6.05 19.97 2.63
N SER A 43 -5.57 19.51 3.80
CA SER A 43 -5.90 20.09 5.11
C SER A 43 -5.49 21.56 5.19
N ARG A 44 -4.25 21.89 4.79
CA ARG A 44 -3.75 23.27 4.77
C ARG A 44 -4.58 24.17 3.86
N HIS A 45 -4.89 23.71 2.65
CA HIS A 45 -5.72 24.50 1.74
C HIS A 45 -7.13 24.72 2.30
N LEU A 46 -7.76 23.68 2.86
CA LEU A 46 -9.08 23.79 3.48
C LEU A 46 -9.08 24.81 4.60
N ALA A 47 -8.10 24.79 5.50
CA ALA A 47 -7.96 25.76 6.59
C ALA A 47 -7.83 27.22 6.10
N GLU A 48 -7.29 27.44 4.90
CA GLU A 48 -7.18 28.77 4.28
C GLU A 48 -8.51 29.26 3.65
N THR A 49 -9.48 28.37 3.39
CA THR A 49 -10.76 28.73 2.75
C THR A 49 -11.68 29.54 3.65
N LYS A 50 -12.50 30.42 3.04
CA LYS A 50 -13.51 31.21 3.78
C LYS A 50 -14.57 30.34 4.46
N VAL A 51 -14.94 29.23 3.81
CA VAL A 51 -15.94 28.28 4.32
C VAL A 51 -15.43 27.59 5.58
N ALA A 52 -14.18 27.14 5.58
CA ALA A 52 -13.56 26.53 6.75
C ALA A 52 -13.51 27.46 7.97
N LYS A 53 -13.27 28.75 7.76
CA LYS A 53 -13.25 29.74 8.85
C LYS A 53 -14.61 29.93 9.51
N GLN A 54 -15.69 29.53 8.86
CA GLN A 54 -17.06 29.67 9.37
C GLN A 54 -17.64 28.35 9.90
N TRP A 55 -17.29 27.21 9.28
CA TRP A 55 -17.94 25.92 9.55
C TRP A 55 -16.97 24.79 9.94
N GLY A 56 -15.67 25.08 10.02
CA GLY A 56 -14.60 24.10 10.29
C GLY A 56 -13.95 23.54 9.02
N SER A 57 -12.68 23.16 9.13
CA SER A 57 -11.84 22.63 8.03
C SER A 57 -11.57 21.13 8.10
N HIS A 58 -12.23 20.41 9.01
CA HIS A 58 -11.81 19.07 9.38
C HIS A 58 -12.02 18.09 8.22
N LEU A 59 -10.90 17.75 7.58
CA LEU A 59 -10.83 16.78 6.50
C LEU A 59 -11.03 15.38 7.08
N HIS A 60 -11.84 14.55 6.42
CA HIS A 60 -11.91 13.13 6.73
C HIS A 60 -10.74 12.38 6.09
N THR A 61 -10.04 11.58 6.88
CA THR A 61 -8.97 10.70 6.40
C THR A 61 -9.32 9.25 6.69
N PHE A 62 -8.97 8.35 5.78
CA PHE A 62 -9.34 6.93 5.86
C PHE A 62 -8.11 6.05 5.75
N CYS A 63 -7.98 5.09 6.67
CA CYS A 63 -6.96 4.05 6.63
C CYS A 63 -7.61 2.67 6.77
N ILE A 64 -6.96 1.64 6.24
CA ILE A 64 -7.35 0.25 6.48
C ILE A 64 -6.11 -0.60 6.73
N GLY A 65 -6.22 -1.56 7.64
CA GLY A 65 -5.17 -2.53 7.91
C GLY A 65 -5.68 -3.65 8.79
N LEU A 66 -4.86 -4.68 8.94
CA LEU A 66 -4.99 -5.64 10.02
C LEU A 66 -4.71 -4.92 11.35
N LYS A 67 -5.31 -5.41 12.43
CA LYS A 67 -5.13 -4.80 13.75
C LYS A 67 -3.64 -4.76 14.12
N GLY A 68 -3.14 -3.56 14.43
CA GLY A 68 -1.74 -3.33 14.79
C GLY A 68 -0.78 -3.18 13.61
N SER A 69 -1.28 -3.05 12.38
CA SER A 69 -0.39 -2.90 11.23
C SER A 69 0.43 -1.60 11.25
N PRO A 70 1.62 -1.59 10.62
CA PRO A 70 2.46 -0.40 10.53
C PRO A 70 1.76 0.80 9.89
N ASP A 71 0.95 0.59 8.85
CA ASP A 71 0.19 1.66 8.19
C ASP A 71 -0.83 2.31 9.11
N LEU A 72 -1.56 1.54 9.94
CA LEU A 72 -2.53 2.11 10.87
C LEU A 72 -1.86 3.03 11.89
N LYS A 73 -0.72 2.59 12.46
CA LYS A 73 0.05 3.39 13.41
C LYS A 73 0.52 4.71 12.80
N ALA A 74 1.13 4.65 11.61
CA ALA A 74 1.65 5.83 10.95
C ALA A 74 0.55 6.75 10.43
N ALA A 75 -0.57 6.21 9.93
CA ALA A 75 -1.71 6.99 9.48
C ALA A 75 -2.33 7.78 10.63
N ARG A 76 -2.48 7.14 11.81
CA ARG A 76 -2.98 7.80 13.01
C ARG A 76 -2.09 8.96 13.44
N GLU A 77 -0.78 8.75 13.47
CA GLU A 77 0.17 9.81 13.81
C GLU A 77 0.07 11.02 12.86
N VAL A 78 -0.03 10.77 11.55
CA VAL A 78 -0.21 11.84 10.57
C VAL A 78 -1.57 12.53 10.74
N ALA A 79 -2.62 11.77 11.03
CA ALA A 79 -3.95 12.31 11.23
C ALA A 79 -4.02 13.21 12.47
N ASP A 80 -3.38 12.82 13.57
CA ASP A 80 -3.25 13.59 14.80
C ASP A 80 -2.48 14.89 14.54
N TYR A 81 -1.35 14.80 13.83
CA TYR A 81 -0.55 15.97 13.45
C TYR A 81 -1.34 16.97 12.59
N LEU A 82 -2.15 16.46 11.65
CA LEU A 82 -2.93 17.28 10.72
C LEU A 82 -4.29 17.74 11.27
N GLY A 83 -4.72 17.24 12.44
CA GLY A 83 -6.02 17.51 13.03
C GLY A 83 -7.19 17.02 12.17
N THR A 84 -7.06 15.86 11.53
CA THR A 84 -8.11 15.32 10.63
C THR A 84 -9.11 14.43 11.39
N TYR A 85 -10.34 14.31 10.88
CA TYR A 85 -11.27 13.30 11.35
C TYR A 85 -10.87 11.93 10.78
N HIS A 86 -10.05 11.22 11.54
CA HIS A 86 -9.48 9.95 11.13
C HIS A 86 -10.44 8.79 11.32
N HIS A 87 -10.62 8.02 10.26
CA HIS A 87 -11.38 6.77 10.26
C HIS A 87 -10.41 5.62 10.03
N GLU A 88 -10.18 4.86 11.10
CA GLU A 88 -9.37 3.67 11.06
C GLU A 88 -10.24 2.44 10.89
N PHE A 89 -10.12 1.78 9.75
CA PHE A 89 -10.84 0.54 9.48
C PHE A 89 -9.96 -0.67 9.70
N HIS A 90 -10.56 -1.69 10.29
CA HIS A 90 -9.96 -3.01 10.40
C HIS A 90 -10.63 -3.99 9.44
N PHE A 91 -9.85 -4.95 8.98
CA PHE A 91 -10.33 -6.19 8.38
C PHE A 91 -9.56 -7.37 8.97
N THR A 92 -10.09 -8.57 8.79
CA THR A 92 -9.42 -9.83 9.13
C THR A 92 -8.90 -10.50 7.87
N VAL A 93 -7.93 -11.41 8.03
CA VAL A 93 -7.43 -12.23 6.91
C VAL A 93 -8.58 -12.99 6.24
N GLN A 94 -9.53 -13.51 7.02
CA GLN A 94 -10.69 -14.23 6.49
C GLN A 94 -11.60 -13.31 5.67
N GLU A 95 -11.94 -12.11 6.16
CA GLU A 95 -12.72 -11.13 5.38
C GLU A 95 -12.03 -10.75 4.06
N GLY A 96 -10.69 -10.69 4.07
CA GLY A 96 -9.90 -10.48 2.86
C GLY A 96 -10.00 -11.66 1.88
N ILE A 97 -9.86 -12.90 2.36
CA ILE A 97 -9.97 -14.12 1.56
C ILE A 97 -11.37 -14.25 0.96
N ASP A 98 -12.41 -14.03 1.77
CA ASP A 98 -13.82 -14.11 1.35
C ASP A 98 -14.15 -13.09 0.25
N ALA A 99 -13.45 -11.95 0.24
CA ALA A 99 -13.63 -10.91 -0.77
C ALA A 99 -12.89 -11.17 -2.09
N LEU A 100 -11.98 -12.15 -2.17
CA LEU A 100 -11.12 -12.34 -3.35
C LEU A 100 -11.90 -12.55 -4.65
N GLU A 101 -13.03 -13.27 -4.58
CA GLU A 101 -13.85 -13.53 -5.76
C GLU A 101 -14.46 -12.24 -6.32
N GLU A 102 -15.05 -11.40 -5.46
CA GLU A 102 -15.59 -10.09 -5.85
C GLU A 102 -14.49 -9.12 -6.28
N VAL A 103 -13.33 -9.14 -5.62
CA VAL A 103 -12.18 -8.32 -6.00
C VAL A 103 -11.72 -8.68 -7.40
N ILE A 104 -11.47 -9.96 -7.70
CA ILE A 104 -11.01 -10.37 -9.03
C ILE A 104 -12.03 -10.05 -10.11
N TYR A 105 -13.33 -10.22 -9.80
CA TYR A 105 -14.41 -9.77 -10.67
C TYR A 105 -14.33 -8.26 -10.94
N HIS A 106 -14.21 -7.43 -9.90
CA HIS A 106 -14.19 -5.98 -10.11
C HIS A 106 -12.91 -5.46 -10.78
N ILE A 107 -11.74 -6.00 -10.43
CA ILE A 107 -10.45 -5.51 -10.96
C ILE A 107 -10.18 -6.06 -12.36
N GLU A 108 -10.70 -7.24 -12.69
CA GLU A 108 -10.53 -7.92 -13.99
C GLU A 108 -9.05 -8.23 -14.30
N THR A 109 -8.35 -8.76 -13.30
CA THR A 109 -6.94 -9.19 -13.44
C THR A 109 -6.67 -10.44 -12.60
N TYR A 110 -5.62 -11.16 -12.96
CA TYR A 110 -5.06 -12.27 -12.17
C TYR A 110 -3.62 -11.96 -11.67
N ASP A 111 -3.16 -10.70 -11.81
CA ASP A 111 -1.86 -10.28 -11.27
C ASP A 111 -1.85 -10.32 -9.74
N VAL A 112 -0.90 -11.06 -9.17
CA VAL A 112 -0.78 -11.31 -7.73
C VAL A 112 -0.62 -10.01 -6.94
N THR A 113 0.29 -9.13 -7.37
CA THR A 113 0.58 -7.86 -6.70
C THR A 113 -0.66 -6.97 -6.67
N THR A 114 -1.35 -6.88 -7.80
CA THR A 114 -2.56 -6.08 -7.95
C THR A 114 -3.68 -6.60 -7.07
N ILE A 115 -3.92 -7.91 -7.01
CA ILE A 115 -4.99 -8.51 -6.18
C ILE A 115 -4.69 -8.35 -4.68
N ARG A 116 -3.45 -8.63 -4.26
CA ARG A 116 -3.00 -8.43 -2.87
C ARG A 116 -3.27 -7.01 -2.39
N ALA A 117 -2.95 -6.00 -3.20
CA ALA A 117 -3.15 -4.59 -2.86
C ALA A 117 -4.58 -4.08 -3.09
N SER A 118 -5.34 -4.66 -4.03
CA SER A 118 -6.72 -4.24 -4.32
C SER A 118 -7.69 -4.67 -3.23
N THR A 119 -7.45 -5.82 -2.58
CA THR A 119 -8.39 -6.38 -1.60
C THR A 119 -8.63 -5.45 -0.40
N PRO A 120 -7.59 -4.92 0.30
CA PRO A 120 -7.81 -3.93 1.36
C PRO A 120 -8.45 -2.64 0.83
N MET A 121 -8.07 -2.17 -0.36
CA MET A 121 -8.64 -0.96 -0.95
C MET A 121 -10.13 -1.12 -1.29
N PHE A 122 -10.54 -2.29 -1.77
CA PHE A 122 -11.93 -2.65 -2.03
C PHE A 122 -12.75 -2.63 -0.74
N LEU A 123 -12.26 -3.31 0.31
CA LEU A 123 -12.92 -3.35 1.62
C LEU A 123 -13.01 -1.97 2.28
N MET A 124 -11.96 -1.16 2.17
CA MET A 124 -11.96 0.23 2.65
C MET A 124 -12.99 1.06 1.91
N SER A 125 -13.06 0.92 0.59
CA SER A 125 -14.01 1.68 -0.25
C SER A 125 -15.46 1.39 0.12
N ARG A 126 -15.78 0.13 0.44
CA ARG A 126 -17.10 -0.26 0.98
C ARG A 126 -17.45 0.52 2.24
N LYS A 127 -16.51 0.59 3.20
CA LYS A 127 -16.70 1.29 4.48
C LYS A 127 -16.82 2.79 4.28
N ILE A 128 -15.97 3.39 3.45
CA ILE A 128 -16.03 4.82 3.09
C ILE A 128 -17.40 5.16 2.49
N LYS A 129 -17.88 4.34 1.55
CA LYS A 129 -19.18 4.55 0.92
C LYS A 129 -20.33 4.54 1.93
N SER A 130 -20.27 3.65 2.92
CA SER A 130 -21.30 3.55 3.97
C SER A 130 -21.42 4.80 4.83
N LEU A 131 -20.36 5.62 4.89
CA LEU A 131 -20.33 6.93 5.55
C LEU A 131 -20.87 8.07 4.66
N GLY A 132 -21.34 7.77 3.45
CA GLY A 132 -21.89 8.75 2.51
C GLY A 132 -20.84 9.51 1.68
N VAL A 133 -19.56 9.17 1.83
CA VAL A 133 -18.46 9.77 1.04
C VAL A 133 -18.50 9.25 -0.39
N LYS A 134 -18.32 10.17 -1.35
CA LYS A 134 -18.42 9.86 -2.80
C LYS A 134 -17.11 10.09 -3.56
N MET A 135 -16.13 10.77 -2.97
CA MET A 135 -14.84 11.03 -3.60
C MET A 135 -13.71 10.95 -2.57
N VAL A 136 -12.55 10.41 -2.98
CA VAL A 136 -11.33 10.42 -2.18
C VAL A 136 -10.12 10.84 -3.01
N LEU A 137 -9.19 11.55 -2.38
CA LEU A 137 -7.84 11.75 -2.94
C LEU A 137 -6.92 10.59 -2.52
N SER A 138 -6.04 10.18 -3.43
CA SER A 138 -5.02 9.15 -3.19
C SER A 138 -3.62 9.59 -3.62
N GLY A 139 -2.60 8.92 -3.07
CA GLY A 139 -1.17 9.18 -3.34
C GLY A 139 -0.59 8.44 -4.55
N GLU A 140 -1.38 7.68 -5.30
CA GLU A 140 -0.93 6.88 -6.45
C GLU A 140 -0.18 7.71 -7.50
N GLY A 141 0.81 7.10 -8.15
CA GLY A 141 1.62 7.73 -9.20
C GLY A 141 2.93 8.35 -8.68
N SER A 142 3.05 8.59 -7.38
CA SER A 142 4.26 9.23 -6.82
C SER A 142 5.50 8.36 -7.00
N ASP A 143 5.39 7.06 -6.73
CA ASP A 143 6.51 6.11 -6.83
C ASP A 143 7.01 5.98 -8.26
N GLU A 144 6.11 5.96 -9.25
CA GLU A 144 6.46 5.85 -10.67
C GLU A 144 7.13 7.11 -11.20
N ILE A 145 6.72 8.29 -10.71
CA ILE A 145 7.27 9.59 -11.14
C ILE A 145 8.64 9.84 -10.54
N PHE A 146 8.84 9.47 -9.27
CA PHE A 146 10.01 9.83 -8.47
C PHE A 146 10.94 8.65 -8.15
N GLY A 147 10.68 7.45 -8.69
CA GLY A 147 11.44 6.23 -8.43
C GLY A 147 11.43 5.85 -6.95
N GLY A 148 10.24 5.74 -6.38
CA GLY A 148 10.03 5.48 -4.95
C GLY A 148 10.05 4.00 -4.56
N TYR A 149 10.00 3.08 -5.52
CA TYR A 149 10.14 1.66 -5.25
C TYR A 149 11.58 1.32 -4.85
N LEU A 150 11.74 0.41 -3.88
CA LEU A 150 13.06 0.05 -3.34
C LEU A 150 14.03 -0.48 -4.40
N TYR A 151 13.52 -1.01 -5.51
CA TYR A 151 14.37 -1.49 -6.59
C TYR A 151 15.15 -0.37 -7.33
N PHE A 152 14.66 0.88 -7.27
CA PHE A 152 15.37 2.04 -7.83
C PHE A 152 16.68 2.36 -7.11
N HIS A 153 16.91 1.84 -5.90
CA HIS A 153 18.21 1.93 -5.23
C HIS A 153 19.35 1.28 -6.03
N LYS A 154 19.02 0.40 -6.97
CA LYS A 154 19.96 -0.33 -7.82
C LYS A 154 20.04 0.23 -9.24
N ALA A 155 19.34 1.33 -9.54
CA ALA A 155 19.43 1.96 -10.86
C ALA A 155 20.89 2.33 -11.18
N PRO A 156 21.46 1.84 -12.29
CA PRO A 156 22.90 1.97 -12.56
C PRO A 156 23.29 3.37 -13.05
N SER A 157 22.35 4.11 -13.62
CA SER A 157 22.54 5.49 -14.06
C SER A 157 21.25 6.30 -14.01
N LYS A 158 21.36 7.62 -14.16
CA LYS A 158 20.22 8.53 -14.20
C LYS A 158 19.36 8.33 -15.46
N GLU A 159 19.95 7.90 -16.56
CA GLU A 159 19.27 7.56 -17.81
C GLU A 159 18.40 6.32 -17.63
N GLU A 160 18.95 5.25 -17.05
CA GLU A 160 18.21 4.02 -16.75
C GLU A 160 17.08 4.28 -15.75
N PHE A 161 17.35 5.07 -14.72
CA PHE A 161 16.33 5.53 -13.77
C PHE A 161 15.17 6.24 -14.51
N HIS A 162 15.49 7.20 -15.39
CA HIS A 162 14.49 7.96 -16.12
C HIS A 162 13.67 7.11 -17.09
N GLN A 163 14.33 6.24 -17.86
CA GLN A 163 13.66 5.34 -18.78
C GLN A 163 12.69 4.41 -18.04
N GLU A 164 13.11 3.91 -16.87
CA GLU A 164 12.24 3.08 -16.04
C GLU A 164 11.04 3.88 -15.49
N THR A 165 11.22 5.10 -14.99
CA THR A 165 10.08 5.95 -14.58
C THR A 165 9.12 6.21 -15.74
N CYS A 166 9.63 6.48 -16.96
CA CYS A 166 8.81 6.63 -18.16
C CYS A 166 8.02 5.36 -18.49
N ARG A 167 8.65 4.19 -18.40
CA ARG A 167 8.00 2.90 -18.65
C ARG A 167 6.92 2.62 -17.61
N LYS A 168 7.21 2.88 -16.33
CA LYS A 168 6.27 2.76 -15.22
C LYS A 168 5.04 3.63 -15.43
N ILE A 169 5.21 4.91 -15.72
CA ILE A 169 4.12 5.85 -15.98
C ILE A 169 3.26 5.38 -17.17
N LYS A 170 3.88 4.93 -18.27
CA LYS A 170 3.14 4.41 -19.43
C LYS A 170 2.34 3.14 -19.12
N ALA A 171 2.79 2.34 -18.17
CA ALA A 171 2.15 1.08 -17.79
C ALA A 171 1.16 1.22 -16.63
N LEU A 172 1.07 2.38 -15.96
CA LEU A 172 0.21 2.61 -14.78
C LEU A 172 -1.25 2.17 -14.99
N HIS A 173 -1.78 2.34 -16.20
CA HIS A 173 -3.16 1.97 -16.53
C HIS A 173 -3.45 0.47 -16.44
N LEU A 174 -2.41 -0.37 -16.40
CA LEU A 174 -2.50 -1.82 -16.25
C LEU A 174 -2.36 -2.28 -14.79
N TYR A 175 -1.89 -1.39 -13.90
CA TYR A 175 -1.52 -1.72 -12.51
C TYR A 175 -2.20 -0.77 -11.51
N ASP A 176 -1.50 0.23 -10.99
CA ASP A 176 -1.96 1.06 -9.88
C ASP A 176 -3.19 1.90 -10.22
N CYS A 177 -3.30 2.44 -11.45
CA CYS A 177 -4.52 3.11 -11.87
C CYS A 177 -5.69 2.13 -12.03
N LEU A 178 -5.43 0.90 -12.49
CA LEU A 178 -6.45 -0.16 -12.60
C LEU A 178 -7.02 -0.48 -11.22
N ARG A 179 -6.13 -0.78 -10.26
CA ARG A 179 -6.47 -1.04 -8.85
C ARG A 179 -7.21 0.12 -8.23
N ALA A 180 -6.63 1.32 -8.27
CA ALA A 180 -7.18 2.48 -7.59
C ALA A 180 -8.55 2.86 -8.13
N ASN A 181 -8.73 2.83 -9.45
CA ASN A 181 -10.02 3.15 -10.05
C ASN A 181 -11.07 2.07 -9.78
N LYS A 182 -10.77 0.80 -10.07
CA LYS A 182 -11.77 -0.28 -10.02
C LYS A 182 -12.13 -0.68 -8.58
N SER A 183 -11.15 -0.69 -7.66
CA SER A 183 -11.42 -1.01 -6.25
C SER A 183 -12.36 0.00 -5.60
N THR A 184 -12.20 1.30 -5.88
CA THR A 184 -13.10 2.31 -5.34
C THR A 184 -14.43 2.35 -6.09
N SER A 185 -14.41 2.20 -7.42
CA SER A 185 -15.61 2.25 -8.25
C SER A 185 -16.57 1.08 -7.99
N ALA A 186 -16.06 -0.07 -7.52
CA ALA A 186 -16.88 -1.19 -7.07
C ALA A 186 -17.94 -0.79 -6.02
N TRP A 187 -17.66 0.26 -5.23
CA TRP A 187 -18.55 0.79 -4.20
C TRP A 187 -19.05 2.20 -4.54
N GLY A 188 -18.98 2.63 -5.81
CA GLY A 188 -19.41 3.96 -6.25
C GLY A 188 -18.67 5.09 -5.53
N LEU A 189 -17.37 4.91 -5.31
CA LEU A 189 -16.44 5.88 -4.74
C LEU A 189 -15.45 6.34 -5.83
N GLU A 190 -15.39 7.63 -6.10
CA GLU A 190 -14.45 8.20 -7.08
C GLU A 190 -13.07 8.40 -6.43
N ALA A 191 -12.01 7.83 -7.04
CA ALA A 191 -10.63 8.11 -6.64
C ALA A 191 -9.99 9.17 -7.53
N ARG A 192 -9.39 10.19 -6.92
CA ARG A 192 -8.62 11.24 -7.60
C ARG A 192 -7.15 11.16 -7.22
N VAL A 193 -6.27 11.30 -8.20
CA VAL A 193 -4.82 11.06 -8.07
C VAL A 193 -4.03 12.33 -8.44
N PRO A 194 -3.74 13.23 -7.47
CA PRO A 194 -3.09 14.51 -7.75
C PRO A 194 -1.68 14.40 -8.36
N PHE A 195 -0.92 13.35 -8.02
CA PHE A 195 0.41 13.13 -8.60
C PHE A 195 0.37 12.89 -10.11
N LEU A 196 -0.74 12.40 -10.66
CA LEU A 196 -0.91 12.18 -12.10
C LEU A 196 -1.55 13.39 -12.80
N ASP A 197 -1.53 14.58 -12.19
CA ASP A 197 -1.89 15.80 -12.90
C ASP A 197 -0.93 16.09 -14.04
N LYS A 198 -1.46 16.39 -15.23
CA LYS A 198 -0.65 16.62 -16.43
C LYS A 198 0.40 17.72 -16.24
N SER A 199 0.06 18.83 -15.58
CA SER A 199 1.00 19.93 -15.36
C SER A 199 2.07 19.56 -14.34
N PHE A 200 1.67 18.88 -13.25
CA PHE A 200 2.61 18.38 -12.27
C PHE A 200 3.54 17.31 -12.84
N LEU A 201 3.00 16.38 -13.63
CA LEU A 201 3.74 15.32 -14.30
C LEU A 201 4.77 15.91 -15.28
N ASN A 202 4.38 16.90 -16.09
CA ASN A 202 5.30 17.58 -17.01
C ASN A 202 6.49 18.22 -16.26
N LEU A 203 6.22 18.90 -15.14
CA LEU A 203 7.29 19.45 -14.30
C LEU A 203 8.16 18.32 -13.73
N ALA A 204 7.53 17.35 -13.07
CA ALA A 204 8.23 16.30 -12.35
C ALA A 204 9.10 15.45 -13.29
N MET A 205 8.67 15.24 -14.53
CA MET A 205 9.44 14.51 -15.54
C MET A 205 10.52 15.35 -16.23
N ALA A 206 10.44 16.68 -16.16
CA ALA A 206 11.49 17.60 -16.64
C ALA A 206 12.63 17.80 -15.62
N ILE A 207 12.50 17.31 -14.39
CA ILE A 207 13.58 17.31 -13.39
C ILE A 207 14.71 16.41 -13.88
N ASP A 208 15.96 16.91 -13.85
CA ASP A 208 17.14 16.08 -14.13
C ASP A 208 17.10 14.85 -13.20
N PRO A 209 17.06 13.62 -13.77
CA PRO A 209 16.91 12.40 -13.00
C PRO A 209 17.97 12.20 -11.91
N GLU A 210 19.14 12.87 -12.01
CA GLU A 210 20.16 12.90 -10.94
C GLU A 210 19.59 13.36 -9.59
N TRP A 211 18.60 14.25 -9.58
CA TRP A 211 17.94 14.70 -8.35
C TRP A 211 16.93 13.69 -7.78
N LYS A 212 16.50 12.72 -8.60
CA LYS A 212 15.61 11.63 -8.19
C LYS A 212 16.38 10.38 -7.78
N MET A 213 17.61 10.22 -8.27
CA MET A 213 18.47 9.09 -7.91
C MET A 213 18.72 9.05 -6.41
N ILE A 214 18.72 7.81 -5.90
CA ILE A 214 19.07 7.53 -4.52
C ILE A 214 20.60 7.61 -4.39
N ARG A 215 21.09 8.44 -3.47
CA ARG A 215 22.51 8.71 -3.24
C ARG A 215 22.78 8.69 -1.74
N ARG A 216 23.04 7.49 -1.20
CA ARG A 216 23.28 7.29 0.25
C ARG A 216 24.49 8.08 0.75
N ASP A 217 25.51 8.24 -0.09
CA ASP A 217 26.69 9.08 0.15
C ASP A 217 26.34 10.55 0.39
N LEU A 218 25.22 11.02 -0.17
CA LEU A 218 24.70 12.38 0.01
C LEU A 218 23.50 12.43 0.96
N GLY A 219 23.20 11.35 1.68
CA GLY A 219 22.01 11.24 2.53
C GLY A 219 20.67 11.26 1.79
N ARG A 220 20.66 11.01 0.46
CA ARG A 220 19.44 10.99 -0.34
C ARG A 220 18.82 9.60 -0.35
N ILE A 221 17.58 9.53 0.12
CA ILE A 221 16.73 8.33 0.05
C ILE A 221 15.77 8.40 -1.15
N GLU A 222 14.96 7.37 -1.37
CA GLU A 222 13.95 7.37 -2.43
C GLU A 222 13.02 8.59 -2.31
N LYS A 223 12.70 9.19 -3.47
CA LYS A 223 11.88 10.41 -3.57
C LYS A 223 12.47 11.60 -2.80
N TRP A 224 13.78 11.67 -2.59
CA TRP A 224 14.43 12.76 -1.83
C TRP A 224 14.03 14.16 -2.34
N VAL A 225 13.98 14.38 -3.66
CA VAL A 225 13.57 15.67 -4.24
C VAL A 225 12.15 16.08 -3.81
N LEU A 226 11.24 15.11 -3.66
CA LEU A 226 9.88 15.34 -3.19
C LEU A 226 9.87 15.65 -1.69
N ARG A 227 10.61 14.88 -0.89
CA ARG A 227 10.74 15.08 0.56
C ARG A 227 11.30 16.48 0.86
N ASN A 228 12.42 16.83 0.22
CA ASN A 228 13.07 18.13 0.36
C ASN A 228 12.20 19.30 -0.12
N ALA A 229 11.30 19.10 -1.09
CA ALA A 229 10.38 20.16 -1.53
C ALA A 229 9.29 20.48 -0.49
N PHE A 230 8.98 19.53 0.39
CA PHE A 230 7.99 19.67 1.47
C PHE A 230 8.63 19.83 2.85
N ASP A 231 9.96 19.95 2.90
CA ASP A 231 10.72 20.17 4.12
C ASP A 231 10.77 21.67 4.43
N ASP A 232 9.75 22.14 5.15
CA ASP A 232 9.55 23.55 5.51
C ASP A 232 9.70 23.66 7.04
N ASP A 233 10.77 24.32 7.51
CA ASP A 233 11.05 24.44 8.95
C ASP A 233 10.11 25.43 9.66
N GLU A 234 9.56 26.42 8.93
CA GLU A 234 8.67 27.44 9.49
C GLU A 234 7.22 26.95 9.55
N LYS A 235 6.78 26.25 8.49
CA LYS A 235 5.43 25.69 8.37
C LYS A 235 5.48 24.24 7.88
N PRO A 236 5.94 23.30 8.73
CA PRO A 236 6.12 21.91 8.31
C PRO A 236 4.81 21.28 7.82
N TYR A 237 4.88 20.54 6.72
CA TYR A 237 3.72 19.81 6.20
C TYR A 237 3.48 18.51 6.95
N LEU A 238 4.53 17.89 7.49
CA LEU A 238 4.53 16.61 8.18
C LEU A 238 5.61 16.60 9.28
N PRO A 239 5.51 15.71 10.27
CA PRO A 239 6.63 15.41 11.17
C PRO A 239 7.85 14.93 10.37
N LYS A 240 9.06 15.36 10.76
CA LYS A 240 10.30 15.04 10.02
C LYS A 240 10.51 13.53 9.86
N HIS A 241 10.21 12.72 10.87
CA HIS A 241 10.39 11.27 10.78
C HIS A 241 9.38 10.60 9.84
N ILE A 242 8.18 11.17 9.65
CA ILE A 242 7.25 10.74 8.58
C ILE A 242 7.75 11.21 7.21
N LEU A 243 8.17 12.48 7.11
CA LEU A 243 8.65 13.06 5.86
C LEU A 243 9.88 12.32 5.30
N TYR A 244 10.70 11.74 6.17
CA TYR A 244 11.88 10.94 5.82
C TYR A 244 11.74 9.43 6.13
N ARG A 245 10.52 8.95 6.39
CA ARG A 245 10.24 7.51 6.56
C ARG A 245 10.54 6.76 5.27
N GLN A 246 11.30 5.66 5.34
CA GLN A 246 11.56 4.79 4.20
C GLN A 246 10.26 4.19 3.65
N LYS A 247 10.19 3.98 2.33
CA LYS A 247 9.05 3.33 1.67
C LYS A 247 8.73 1.98 2.29
N GLU A 248 7.47 1.83 2.68
CA GLU A 248 6.81 0.54 2.94
C GLU A 248 5.80 0.28 1.81
N GLN A 249 5.74 -0.93 1.26
CA GLN A 249 4.77 -1.28 0.22
C GLN A 249 3.38 -1.51 0.81
N PHE A 250 2.33 -1.14 0.08
CA PHE A 250 0.95 -1.16 0.61
C PHE A 250 0.51 -2.56 1.07
N SER A 251 0.83 -3.61 0.32
CA SER A 251 0.47 -4.99 0.68
C SER A 251 1.20 -5.50 1.93
N ASP A 252 2.35 -4.90 2.28
CA ASP A 252 3.11 -5.25 3.48
C ASP A 252 2.65 -4.39 4.68
N GLY A 253 2.43 -3.08 4.47
CA GLY A 253 2.02 -2.12 5.51
C GLY A 253 0.62 -2.35 6.07
N VAL A 254 -0.26 -3.01 5.31
CA VAL A 254 -1.57 -3.48 5.82
C VAL A 254 -1.46 -4.62 6.84
N GLY A 255 -0.30 -5.25 6.97
CA GLY A 255 0.02 -6.26 7.99
C GLY A 255 0.53 -7.57 7.38
N TYR A 256 1.65 -8.09 7.90
CA TYR A 256 2.37 -9.21 7.30
C TYR A 256 1.55 -10.51 7.18
N SER A 257 0.68 -10.78 8.14
CA SER A 257 -0.16 -11.98 8.11
C SER A 257 -1.20 -11.99 6.98
N TRP A 258 -1.41 -10.87 6.28
CA TRP A 258 -2.27 -10.84 5.10
C TRP A 258 -1.69 -11.68 3.96
N ILE A 259 -0.44 -11.41 3.59
CA ILE A 259 0.24 -12.13 2.50
C ILE A 259 0.43 -13.60 2.86
N ASP A 260 0.80 -13.87 4.12
CA ASP A 260 1.06 -15.23 4.57
C ASP A 260 -0.26 -16.03 4.58
N GLY A 261 -1.36 -15.43 5.03
CA GLY A 261 -2.71 -16.02 4.95
C GLY A 261 -3.18 -16.30 3.52
N LEU A 262 -2.88 -15.42 2.56
CA LEU A 262 -3.18 -15.67 1.14
C LEU A 262 -2.40 -16.87 0.58
N LYS A 263 -1.12 -16.98 0.92
CA LYS A 263 -0.29 -18.12 0.51
C LYS A 263 -0.79 -19.42 1.11
N ASP A 264 -1.12 -19.42 2.40
CA ASP A 264 -1.66 -20.59 3.11
C ASP A 264 -3.00 -21.04 2.52
N HIS A 265 -3.90 -20.08 2.25
CA HIS A 265 -5.17 -20.37 1.59
C HIS A 265 -4.98 -20.99 0.21
N ALA A 266 -4.09 -20.42 -0.61
CA ALA A 266 -3.78 -20.97 -1.93
C ALA A 266 -3.14 -22.37 -1.85
N ASN A 267 -2.30 -22.63 -0.85
CA ASN A 267 -1.69 -23.94 -0.62
C ASN A 267 -2.71 -25.04 -0.29
N GLN A 268 -3.83 -24.68 0.35
CA GLN A 268 -4.91 -25.61 0.65
C GLN A 268 -5.78 -25.93 -0.59
N HIS A 269 -5.83 -25.04 -1.58
CA HIS A 269 -6.72 -25.15 -2.73
C HIS A 269 -6.01 -25.57 -4.04
N VAL A 270 -4.69 -25.40 -4.13
CA VAL A 270 -3.89 -25.74 -5.31
C VAL A 270 -2.85 -26.79 -4.94
N SER A 271 -3.01 -28.00 -5.48
CA SER A 271 -2.05 -29.09 -5.28
C SER A 271 -0.78 -28.90 -6.12
N ASP A 272 0.31 -29.58 -5.74
CA ASP A 272 1.55 -29.57 -6.52
C ASP A 272 1.33 -30.14 -7.93
N ALA A 273 0.46 -31.15 -8.06
CA ALA A 273 0.08 -31.72 -9.35
C ALA A 273 -0.67 -30.71 -10.23
N MET A 274 -1.52 -29.85 -9.67
CA MET A 274 -2.16 -28.77 -10.43
C MET A 274 -1.13 -27.77 -10.96
N LEU A 275 -0.19 -27.36 -10.12
CA LEU A 275 0.86 -26.40 -10.50
C LEU A 275 1.82 -27.00 -11.55
N MET A 276 2.22 -28.27 -11.40
CA MET A 276 3.06 -28.97 -12.38
C MET A 276 2.41 -29.06 -13.76
N ASN A 277 1.08 -29.15 -13.81
CA ASN A 277 0.31 -29.20 -15.06
C ASN A 277 -0.19 -27.83 -15.52
N ALA A 278 0.21 -26.73 -14.87
CA ALA A 278 -0.32 -25.40 -15.13
C ALA A 278 -0.14 -24.93 -16.58
N SER A 279 0.95 -25.32 -17.26
CA SER A 279 1.22 -24.94 -18.65
C SER A 279 0.25 -25.59 -19.65
N PHE A 280 -0.34 -26.74 -19.31
CA PHE A 280 -1.36 -27.39 -20.14
C PHE A 280 -2.73 -26.76 -19.94
N VAL A 281 -3.04 -26.34 -18.71
CA VAL A 281 -4.33 -25.71 -18.37
C VAL A 281 -4.35 -24.23 -18.77
N TYR A 282 -3.25 -23.54 -18.52
CA TYR A 282 -3.05 -22.11 -18.75
C TYR A 282 -1.77 -21.89 -19.57
N PRO A 283 -1.79 -22.16 -20.89
CA PRO A 283 -0.60 -22.02 -21.74
C PRO A 283 -0.17 -20.55 -21.89
N GLU A 284 -1.11 -19.61 -21.84
CA GLU A 284 -0.83 -18.18 -21.83
C GLU A 284 -0.66 -17.69 -20.39
N ASN A 285 0.45 -16.99 -20.11
CA ASN A 285 0.75 -16.45 -18.78
C ASN A 285 0.63 -17.51 -17.70
N THR A 286 1.33 -18.64 -17.90
CA THR A 286 1.27 -19.79 -16.99
C THR A 286 1.60 -19.38 -15.56
N PRO A 287 0.72 -19.66 -14.58
CA PRO A 287 0.99 -19.34 -13.20
C PRO A 287 2.16 -20.20 -12.67
N THR A 288 3.13 -19.55 -12.05
CA THR A 288 4.34 -20.20 -11.51
C THR A 288 4.29 -20.40 -10.00
N THR A 289 3.24 -19.92 -9.34
CA THR A 289 2.98 -20.11 -7.91
C THR A 289 1.54 -20.58 -7.69
N LYS A 290 1.29 -21.25 -6.56
CA LYS A 290 -0.06 -21.70 -6.18
C LYS A 290 -1.03 -20.54 -6.02
N GLU A 291 -0.55 -19.41 -5.47
CA GLU A 291 -1.36 -18.18 -5.35
C GLU A 291 -1.76 -17.62 -6.72
N ALA A 292 -0.80 -17.51 -7.66
CA ALA A 292 -1.11 -17.08 -9.02
C ALA A 292 -2.10 -18.04 -9.72
N TYR A 293 -1.95 -19.35 -9.50
CA TYR A 293 -2.87 -20.36 -10.03
C TYR A 293 -4.28 -20.18 -9.46
N TYR A 294 -4.38 -19.96 -8.14
CA TYR A 294 -5.66 -19.75 -7.46
C TYR A 294 -6.40 -18.52 -8.02
N TYR A 295 -5.71 -17.37 -8.15
CA TYR A 295 -6.29 -16.18 -8.75
C TYR A 295 -6.67 -16.37 -10.22
N ARG A 296 -5.82 -17.06 -11.00
CA ARG A 296 -6.11 -17.39 -12.40
C ARG A 296 -7.37 -18.25 -12.52
N THR A 297 -7.56 -19.20 -11.60
CA THR A 297 -8.77 -20.05 -11.56
C THR A 297 -10.03 -19.22 -11.35
N ILE A 298 -10.00 -18.26 -10.42
CA ILE A 298 -11.12 -17.34 -10.17
C ILE A 298 -11.37 -16.43 -11.38
N PHE A 299 -10.31 -15.86 -11.96
CA PHE A 299 -10.42 -14.99 -13.12
C PHE A 299 -11.11 -15.69 -14.30
N GLU A 300 -10.71 -16.94 -14.59
CA GLU A 300 -11.27 -17.73 -15.71
C GLU A 300 -12.74 -18.11 -15.49
N LYS A 301 -13.22 -18.17 -14.24
CA LYS A 301 -14.65 -18.35 -13.91
C LYS A 301 -15.51 -17.20 -14.45
N PHE A 302 -15.01 -15.97 -14.37
CA PHE A 302 -15.71 -14.77 -14.82
C PHE A 302 -15.39 -14.36 -16.27
N TYR A 303 -14.14 -14.60 -16.68
CA TYR A 303 -13.58 -14.09 -17.94
C TYR A 303 -12.97 -15.22 -18.81
N PRO A 304 -13.76 -16.23 -19.24
CA PRO A 304 -13.24 -17.43 -19.90
C PRO A 304 -12.70 -17.21 -21.33
N LYS A 305 -12.80 -15.99 -21.87
CA LYS A 305 -12.46 -15.67 -23.27
C LYS A 305 -11.00 -15.26 -23.39
N ASN A 306 -10.34 -15.69 -24.47
CA ASN A 306 -8.97 -15.28 -24.83
C ASN A 306 -8.77 -13.77 -24.79
N ALA A 307 -9.73 -13.00 -25.31
CA ALA A 307 -9.63 -11.54 -25.33
C ALA A 307 -9.45 -10.92 -23.94
N ALA A 308 -10.07 -11.48 -22.90
CA ALA A 308 -9.91 -11.00 -21.53
C ALA A 308 -8.57 -11.44 -20.92
N ARG A 309 -8.09 -12.65 -21.25
CA ARG A 309 -6.74 -13.06 -20.83
C ARG A 309 -5.67 -12.12 -21.38
N SER A 310 -5.77 -11.76 -22.67
CA SER A 310 -4.77 -10.93 -23.34
C SER A 310 -4.70 -9.49 -22.82
N THR A 311 -5.69 -9.01 -22.06
CA THR A 311 -5.63 -7.68 -21.43
C THR A 311 -4.80 -7.66 -20.15
N VAL A 312 -4.53 -8.82 -19.54
CA VAL A 312 -3.72 -8.92 -18.33
C VAL A 312 -2.26 -9.13 -18.71
N PRO A 313 -1.35 -8.21 -18.36
CA PRO A 313 0.06 -8.32 -18.74
C PRO A 313 0.68 -9.61 -18.23
N GLY A 314 1.46 -10.23 -19.11
CA GLY A 314 2.26 -11.42 -18.81
C GLY A 314 3.66 -11.10 -18.31
N GLY A 315 4.32 -12.12 -17.76
CA GLY A 315 5.73 -12.07 -17.38
C GLY A 315 5.96 -12.09 -15.86
N PRO A 316 7.23 -12.21 -15.43
CA PRO A 316 7.57 -12.26 -14.02
C PRO A 316 7.24 -10.93 -13.30
N SER A 317 6.74 -11.03 -12.06
CA SER A 317 6.33 -9.94 -11.15
C SER A 317 6.95 -10.11 -9.74
N ILE A 318 8.21 -9.71 -9.55
CA ILE A 318 8.97 -9.33 -8.36
C ILE A 318 8.85 -7.80 -8.13
N ALA A 319 8.56 -7.38 -6.89
CA ALA A 319 8.63 -6.01 -6.35
C ALA A 319 8.01 -4.91 -7.23
N CYS A 320 6.79 -5.13 -7.75
CA CYS A 320 6.11 -4.22 -8.67
C CYS A 320 6.84 -3.94 -10.00
N SER A 321 8.02 -4.52 -10.31
CA SER A 321 8.73 -4.35 -11.59
C SER A 321 9.93 -5.29 -11.75
N THR A 322 9.79 -6.38 -12.51
CA THR A 322 10.73 -7.50 -12.35
C THR A 322 11.86 -7.53 -13.33
N ALA A 323 11.57 -7.37 -14.62
CA ALA A 323 12.59 -7.53 -15.64
C ALA A 323 13.75 -6.56 -15.38
N LYS A 324 13.41 -5.31 -15.02
CA LYS A 324 14.40 -4.26 -14.79
C LYS A 324 15.10 -4.38 -13.45
N ALA A 325 14.38 -4.75 -12.38
CA ALA A 325 14.98 -5.00 -11.07
C ALA A 325 16.00 -6.14 -11.13
N VAL A 326 15.68 -7.24 -11.84
CA VAL A 326 16.59 -8.37 -12.06
C VAL A 326 17.76 -8.00 -12.99
N GLU A 327 17.52 -7.16 -14.00
CA GLU A 327 18.59 -6.63 -14.88
C GLU A 327 19.59 -5.76 -14.10
N TRP A 328 19.11 -4.95 -13.16
CA TRP A 328 19.96 -4.07 -12.35
C TRP A 328 20.66 -4.79 -11.20
N ASP A 329 20.05 -5.84 -10.64
CA ASP A 329 20.69 -6.67 -9.61
C ASP A 329 20.29 -8.15 -9.76
N ALA A 330 21.22 -8.95 -10.27
CA ALA A 330 21.02 -10.38 -10.47
C ALA A 330 20.73 -11.14 -9.16
N ALA A 331 21.08 -10.61 -7.99
CA ALA A 331 20.76 -11.22 -6.70
C ALA A 331 19.23 -11.35 -6.48
N TRP A 332 18.43 -10.50 -7.12
CA TRP A 332 16.96 -10.54 -7.01
C TRP A 332 16.30 -11.59 -7.91
N SER A 333 17.03 -12.19 -8.86
CA SER A 333 16.53 -13.34 -9.63
C SER A 333 16.16 -14.55 -8.74
N LYS A 334 16.73 -14.62 -7.53
CA LYS A 334 16.52 -15.72 -6.58
C LYS A 334 15.31 -15.52 -5.66
N ASN A 335 14.67 -14.36 -5.67
CA ASN A 335 13.51 -14.06 -4.83
C ASN A 335 12.30 -13.67 -5.68
N LEU A 336 11.43 -14.64 -5.94
CA LEU A 336 10.27 -14.48 -6.82
C LEU A 336 9.04 -13.87 -6.12
N ASP A 337 9.11 -13.50 -4.84
CA ASP A 337 7.99 -12.87 -4.15
C ASP A 337 7.85 -11.40 -4.57
N PRO A 338 6.66 -10.95 -5.00
CA PRO A 338 6.43 -9.54 -5.33
C PRO A 338 6.48 -8.58 -4.13
N SER A 339 6.52 -9.06 -2.89
CA SER A 339 6.52 -8.20 -1.70
C SER A 339 7.75 -7.31 -1.57
N GLY A 340 7.62 -6.18 -0.87
CA GLY A 340 8.71 -5.25 -0.60
C GLY A 340 9.76 -5.86 0.33
N ARG A 341 9.36 -6.86 1.11
CA ARG A 341 10.23 -7.73 1.91
C ARG A 341 11.31 -8.41 1.07
N ALA A 342 11.03 -8.66 -0.22
CA ALA A 342 11.98 -9.31 -1.12
C ALA A 342 13.19 -8.45 -1.52
N ALA A 343 13.17 -7.14 -1.24
CA ALA A 343 14.27 -6.20 -1.54
C ALA A 343 15.45 -6.33 -0.54
N LEU A 344 16.11 -7.49 -0.57
CA LEU A 344 17.24 -7.84 0.30
C LEU A 344 18.34 -6.75 0.26
N GLY A 345 18.77 -6.29 1.44
CA GLY A 345 19.85 -5.29 1.61
C GLY A 345 19.42 -3.82 1.46
N VAL A 346 18.14 -3.54 1.18
CA VAL A 346 17.62 -2.17 1.04
C VAL A 346 16.62 -1.79 2.12
N HIS A 347 15.72 -2.71 2.51
CA HIS A 347 14.69 -2.47 3.52
C HIS A 347 15.28 -2.55 4.95
N ALA A 348 15.37 -1.41 5.64
CA ALA A 348 16.05 -1.33 6.94
C ALA A 348 15.33 -2.12 8.05
N ALA A 349 13.99 -2.13 8.03
CA ALA A 349 13.18 -2.79 9.06
C ALA A 349 12.90 -4.28 8.79
N ALA A 350 13.45 -4.88 7.73
CA ALA A 350 13.14 -6.27 7.37
C ALA A 350 13.68 -7.33 8.36
N TYR A 351 14.46 -6.92 9.36
CA TYR A 351 15.19 -7.82 10.25
C TYR A 351 15.09 -7.50 11.76
N GLU A 352 14.20 -6.61 12.19
CA GLU A 352 14.08 -6.29 13.63
C GLU A 352 13.12 -7.21 14.42
N GLU A 353 12.30 -8.05 13.76
CA GLU A 353 11.32 -8.92 14.45
C GLU A 353 11.72 -10.39 14.63
N GLU A 354 12.94 -10.80 14.25
CA GLU A 354 13.46 -12.15 14.54
C GLU A 354 14.71 -12.11 15.42
N ALA A 355 14.56 -11.68 16.67
CA ALA A 355 15.51 -12.03 17.73
C ALA A 355 14.86 -13.03 18.68
N PRO A 356 15.30 -14.29 18.74
CA PRO A 356 14.76 -15.27 19.69
C PRO A 356 15.05 -14.79 21.11
N GLN A 357 14.02 -14.74 21.96
CA GLN A 357 14.18 -14.55 23.39
C GLN A 357 14.98 -15.72 23.96
N ASN A 358 16.28 -15.51 24.14
CA ASN A 358 17.13 -16.40 24.91
C ASN A 358 16.65 -16.38 26.38
N VAL A 359 15.90 -17.40 26.76
CA VAL A 359 15.64 -17.70 28.18
C VAL A 359 16.96 -18.15 28.79
N SER A 360 17.61 -17.26 29.55
CA SER A 360 18.79 -17.58 30.32
C SER A 360 18.46 -18.62 31.39
N ALA A 361 19.10 -19.77 31.30
CA ALA A 361 19.16 -20.73 32.39
C ALA A 361 19.79 -20.07 33.62
N SER A 362 19.02 -19.91 34.69
CA SER A 362 19.56 -19.72 36.03
C SER A 362 19.16 -20.92 36.89
N GLN A 363 20.20 -21.54 37.42
CA GLN A 363 20.13 -22.62 38.40
C GLN A 363 19.40 -22.13 39.65
N ASN A 364 18.53 -22.98 40.21
CA ASN A 364 18.44 -23.17 41.65
C ASN A 364 17.76 -24.51 41.96
N MET A 365 18.55 -25.47 42.42
CA MET A 365 18.08 -26.61 43.20
C MET A 365 17.72 -26.11 44.61
N ALA A 366 16.52 -26.45 45.11
CA ALA A 366 16.34 -27.04 46.44
C ALA A 366 14.88 -27.41 46.73
N SER A 367 14.75 -28.66 47.23
CA SER A 367 13.76 -29.24 48.16
C SER A 367 12.27 -29.40 47.77
N LEU A 368 11.92 -30.69 47.65
CA LEU A 368 10.63 -31.31 47.92
C LEU A 368 10.08 -30.95 49.32
N ASP A 369 8.78 -30.67 49.44
CA ASP A 369 7.80 -31.56 50.10
C ASP A 369 6.42 -30.88 50.32
N SER A 370 5.38 -31.72 50.26
CA SER A 370 4.02 -31.59 50.82
C SER A 370 2.87 -30.93 50.01
N PHE A 371 1.90 -31.78 49.65
CA PHE A 371 0.47 -31.54 49.34
C PHE A 371 -0.38 -31.92 50.58
N PRO A 372 -1.74 -31.77 50.62
CA PRO A 372 -2.69 -30.74 50.15
C PRO A 372 -3.65 -30.34 51.34
N PRO A 373 -4.88 -29.74 51.25
CA PRO A 373 -6.08 -30.19 50.48
C PRO A 373 -6.95 -29.03 49.86
N PRO A 374 -8.07 -29.33 49.15
CA PRO A 374 -8.79 -28.39 48.28
C PRO A 374 -10.01 -27.74 48.94
N LYS A 375 -10.50 -26.62 48.39
CA LYS A 375 -11.85 -26.10 48.69
C LYS A 375 -12.58 -25.55 47.46
N GLU A 376 -13.60 -26.32 47.08
CA GLU A 376 -14.98 -25.96 46.73
C GLU A 376 -15.30 -24.77 45.81
N THR A 377 -15.95 -25.18 44.72
CA THR A 377 -17.01 -24.56 43.92
C THR A 377 -17.95 -23.59 44.64
N VAL A 378 -18.25 -22.46 43.98
CA VAL A 378 -19.61 -21.88 43.97
C VAL A 378 -19.96 -21.51 42.53
N ALA A 379 -21.06 -22.10 42.06
CA ALA A 379 -21.78 -21.72 40.86
C ALA A 379 -22.75 -20.60 41.21
N GLU A 380 -22.93 -19.61 40.33
CA GLU A 380 -24.21 -18.91 40.22
C GLU A 380 -24.44 -18.44 38.78
N ALA A 381 -25.57 -18.88 38.25
CA ALA A 381 -26.14 -18.50 36.98
C ALA A 381 -26.83 -17.14 37.10
N THR A 382 -27.07 -16.44 35.98
CA THR A 382 -28.43 -16.13 35.46
C THR A 382 -28.40 -15.06 34.35
N ALA A 383 -28.85 -15.49 33.18
CA ALA A 383 -29.75 -14.88 32.18
C ALA A 383 -29.76 -13.36 31.83
N MET A 384 -29.74 -13.17 30.49
CA MET A 384 -30.67 -12.37 29.65
C MET A 384 -30.92 -10.89 29.98
N ALA A 385 -30.59 -10.02 29.01
CA ALA A 385 -31.56 -9.07 28.47
C ALA A 385 -31.18 -8.67 27.03
N VAL A 386 -32.02 -9.12 26.10
CA VAL A 386 -32.21 -8.58 24.75
C VAL A 386 -33.00 -7.28 24.90
N VAL A 387 -32.53 -6.16 24.34
CA VAL A 387 -33.38 -5.03 23.96
C VAL A 387 -32.80 -4.33 22.72
N LEU A 388 -33.52 -4.51 21.60
CA LEU A 388 -33.66 -3.70 20.37
C LEU A 388 -32.43 -3.28 19.57
#